data_AF-X1U893-F1
#
_entry.id   AF-X1U893-F1
#
_cell.length_a   1.000
_cell.length_b   1.000
_cell.length_c   1.000
_cell.angle_alpha   90.00
_cell.angle_beta   90.00
_cell.angle_gamma   90.00
#
_symmetry.space_group_name_H-M   'P 1'
#
loop_
_entity.id
_entity.type
_entity.pdbx_description
1 polymer ?
#
loop_
_entity_poly.entity_id
_entity_poly.type
_entity_poly.pdbx_seq_one_letter_code
_entity_poly.pdbx_strand_id
1 'polypeptide(L)' 'KEEIRERLENRLAEIGEPDLLDKIATEEDATASEELVKFLQAKGHPALSMEPMM' A
#
# COMPACT_ATOMS: atom_id res chain seq x y z
N LYS A 1 -4.89 0.31 10.65
CA LYS A 1 -5.35 -0.39 9.43
C LYS A 1 -6.77 -0.94 9.58
N GLU A 2 -7.16 -1.42 10.76
CA GLU A 2 -8.46 -2.13 10.96
C GLU A 2 -9.70 -1.24 10.87
N GLU A 3 -9.69 -0.02 11.43
CA GLU A 3 -10.89 0.85 11.46
C GLU A 3 -11.35 1.31 10.06
N ILE A 4 -10.41 1.43 9.12
CA ILE A 4 -10.71 1.86 7.74
C ILE A 4 -10.71 0.70 6.76
N ARG A 5 -10.38 -0.51 7.21
CA ARG A 5 -10.20 -1.70 6.36
C ARG A 5 -11.42 -1.93 5.48
N GLU A 6 -12.60 -2.00 6.07
CA GLU A 6 -13.85 -2.30 5.35
C GLU A 6 -14.18 -1.21 4.30
N ARG A 7 -14.01 0.08 4.65
CA ARG A 7 -14.25 1.19 3.71
C ARG A 7 -13.21 1.20 2.58
N LEU A 8 -11.97 0.86 2.89
CA LEU A 8 -10.87 0.84 1.96
C LEU A 8 -10.98 -0.37 1.02
N GLU A 9 -11.25 -1.57 1.54
CA GLU A 9 -11.49 -2.80 0.75
C GLU A 9 -12.63 -2.60 -0.25
N ASN A 10 -13.74 -2.00 0.16
CA ASN A 10 -14.84 -1.67 -0.75
C ASN A 10 -14.40 -0.72 -1.87
N ARG A 11 -13.67 0.34 -1.54
CA ARG A 11 -13.18 1.29 -2.55
C ARG A 11 -12.13 0.67 -3.47
N LEU A 12 -11.25 -0.18 -2.93
CA LEU A 12 -10.24 -0.90 -3.67
C LEU A 12 -10.87 -1.92 -4.62
N ALA A 13 -11.93 -2.60 -4.20
CA ALA A 13 -12.72 -3.47 -5.06
C ALA A 13 -13.42 -2.69 -6.18
N GLU A 14 -13.97 -1.50 -5.89
CA GLU A 14 -14.60 -0.62 -6.90
C GLU A 14 -13.62 -0.17 -7.99
N ILE A 15 -12.37 0.11 -7.64
CA ILE A 15 -11.34 0.52 -8.61
C ILE A 15 -10.61 -0.67 -9.25
N GLY A 16 -10.92 -1.91 -8.84
CA GLY A 16 -10.31 -3.12 -9.38
C GLY A 16 -8.92 -3.45 -8.81
N GLU A 17 -8.52 -2.85 -7.69
CA GLU A 17 -7.25 -3.08 -6.99
C GLU A 17 -7.44 -3.64 -5.56
N PRO A 18 -8.20 -4.73 -5.36
CA PRO A 18 -8.48 -5.27 -4.03
C PRO A 18 -7.22 -5.75 -3.27
N ASP A 19 -6.15 -6.07 -4.00
CA ASP A 19 -4.86 -6.52 -3.48
C ASP A 19 -3.98 -5.37 -2.98
N LEU A 20 -4.32 -4.11 -3.25
CA LEU A 20 -3.52 -2.96 -2.84
C LEU A 20 -3.38 -2.88 -1.32
N LEU A 21 -4.40 -3.33 -0.57
CA LEU A 21 -4.37 -3.29 0.88
C LEU A 21 -3.22 -4.11 1.48
N ASP A 22 -2.87 -5.22 0.86
CA ASP A 22 -1.78 -6.11 1.29
C ASP A 22 -0.39 -5.60 0.87
N LYS A 23 -0.36 -4.58 0.00
CA LYS A 23 0.86 -3.91 -0.44
C LYS A 23 1.18 -2.68 0.40
N ILE A 24 0.26 -2.22 1.25
CA ILE A 24 0.48 -1.09 2.18
C ILE A 24 1.19 -1.59 3.43
N ALA A 25 2.43 -1.13 3.62
CA ALA A 25 3.24 -1.42 4.80
C ALA A 25 2.59 -0.86 6.08
N THR A 26 2.75 -1.58 7.19
CA THR A 26 2.43 -1.09 8.55
C THR A 26 3.71 -0.87 9.35
N GLU A 27 3.54 -0.39 10.59
CA GLU A 27 4.61 -0.29 11.58
C GLU A 27 5.32 -1.61 11.88
N GLU A 28 4.69 -2.77 11.61
CA GLU A 28 5.31 -4.08 11.76
C GLU A 28 6.18 -4.47 10.55
N ASP A 29 5.88 -3.93 9.37
CA ASP A 29 6.59 -4.24 8.12
C ASP A 29 7.84 -3.35 7.94
N ALA A 30 7.74 -2.07 8.29
CA ALA A 30 8.84 -1.11 8.16
C ALA A 30 8.66 0.07 9.12
N THR A 31 9.75 0.48 9.77
CA THR A 31 9.76 1.67 10.63
C THR A 31 10.66 2.78 10.09
N ALA A 32 11.57 2.44 9.18
CA ALA A 32 12.45 3.37 8.49
C ALA A 32 12.11 3.46 6.99
N SER A 33 12.37 4.62 6.38
CA SER A 33 12.10 4.86 4.96
C SER A 33 12.83 3.87 4.04
N GLU A 34 14.04 3.46 4.39
CA GLU A 34 14.82 2.48 3.60
C GLU A 34 14.17 1.09 3.60
N GLU A 35 13.64 0.66 4.75
CA GLU A 35 12.90 -0.60 4.89
C GLU A 35 11.59 -0.54 4.13
N LEU A 36 10.89 0.60 4.23
CA LEU A 36 9.63 0.85 3.53
C LEU A 36 9.82 0.74 2.02
N VAL A 37 10.86 1.37 1.45
CA VAL A 37 11.12 1.30 0.00
C VAL A 37 11.36 -0.15 -0.43
N LYS A 38 12.11 -0.94 0.33
CA LYS A 38 12.33 -2.37 0.04
C LYS A 38 11.03 -3.17 0.09
N PHE A 39 10.17 -2.91 1.08
CA PHE A 39 8.87 -3.57 1.19
C PHE A 39 7.97 -3.23 -0.02
N LEU A 40 7.85 -1.96 -0.36
CA LEU A 40 7.04 -1.50 -1.49
C LEU A 40 7.53 -2.09 -2.81
N GLN A 41 8.85 -2.22 -3.00
CA GLN A 41 9.44 -2.88 -4.17
C GLN A 41 9.11 -4.37 -4.21
N ALA A 42 9.27 -5.08 -3.09
CA ALA A 42 8.98 -6.51 -2.98
C ALA A 42 7.50 -6.83 -3.25
N LYS A 43 6.59 -5.95 -2.82
CA LYS A 43 5.15 -6.09 -3.03
C LYS A 43 4.65 -5.52 -4.35
N GLY A 44 5.51 -4.86 -5.14
CA GLY A 44 5.13 -4.21 -6.39
C GLY A 44 4.07 -3.14 -6.18
N HIS A 45 4.27 -2.25 -5.21
CA HIS A 45 3.29 -1.22 -4.89
C HIS A 45 3.15 -0.22 -6.05
N PRO A 46 1.92 0.05 -6.53
CA PRO A 46 1.69 0.86 -7.74
C PRO A 46 2.26 2.28 -7.64
N ALA A 47 2.30 2.86 -6.43
CA ALA A 47 2.88 4.18 -6.19
C ALA A 47 4.33 4.35 -6.67
N LEU A 48 5.12 3.27 -6.76
CA LEU A 48 6.48 3.32 -7.28
C LEU A 48 6.56 3.58 -8.79
N SER A 49 5.46 3.32 -9.51
CA SER A 49 5.33 3.51 -10.95
C SER A 49 4.49 4.72 -11.37
N MET A 50 3.86 5.40 -10.39
CA MET A 50 3.04 6.57 -10.63
C MET A 50 3.90 7.82 -10.85
N GLU A 51 3.30 8.86 -11.43
CA GLU A 51 3.96 10.16 -11.51
C GLU A 51 4.30 10.68 -10.10
N PRO A 52 5.51 11.24 -9.89
CA PRO A 52 5.89 11.78 -8.58
C PRO A 52 4.91 12.87 -8.13
N MET A 53 4.39 12.73 -6.91
CA MET A 53 3.64 13.80 -6.26
C MET A 53 4.63 14.82 -5.69
N MET A 54 4.50 16.09 -6.10
CA MET A 54 5.27 17.22 -5.57
C MET A 54 4.54 17.88 -4.41
#